data_AF-A0A968RN73-F1
#
_entry.id   AF-A0A968RN73-F1
#
_cell.length_a   1.000
_cell.length_b   1.000
_cell.length_c   1.000
_cell.angle_alpha   90.00
_cell.angle_beta   90.00
_cell.angle_gamma   90.00
#
_symmetry.space_group_name_H-M   'P 1'
#
loop_
_entity.id
_entity.type
_entity.pdbx_description
1 polymer ?
#
loop_
_entity_poly.entity_id
_entity_poly.type
_entity_poly.pdbx_seq_one_letter_code
_entity_poly.pdbx_strand_id
1 'polypeptide(L)'
;MKKLQIYYLFYPDFDKYPHPALKTSIQLNLETLKVTYRDYSTSKNPPILHRKETFVVPDYTLYEQFTKLTCIQEALGLLDNTKGIGTTYGWQQKQQDYSVEIQGYFLI
;
A
#
# COMPACT_ATOMS: atom_id res chain seq x y z
N MET A 1 0.59 26.94 3.67
CA MET A 1 0.90 26.34 4.99
C MET A 1 0.81 24.83 4.87
N LYS A 2 1.76 24.09 5.46
CA LYS A 2 1.80 22.63 5.41
C LYS A 2 0.74 22.12 6.39
N LYS A 3 -0.30 21.45 5.88
CA LYS A 3 -1.43 20.96 6.69
C LYS A 3 -0.94 19.86 7.63
N LEU A 4 -1.08 20.03 8.94
CA LEU A 4 -0.63 19.02 9.91
C LEU A 4 -1.72 17.96 10.14
N GLN A 5 -1.42 16.70 9.81
CA GLN A 5 -2.41 15.61 9.81
C GLN A 5 -1.81 14.31 10.35
N ILE A 6 -2.62 13.55 11.08
CA ILE A 6 -2.31 12.18 11.51
C ILE A 6 -3.27 11.22 10.82
N TYR A 7 -2.75 10.10 10.35
CA TYR A 7 -3.53 9.03 9.73
C TYR A 7 -3.34 7.73 10.51
N TYR A 8 -4.44 7.08 10.87
CA TYR A 8 -4.46 5.70 11.33
C TYR A 8 -4.99 4.83 10.19
N LEU A 9 -4.23 3.82 9.80
CA LEU A 9 -4.53 2.94 8.68
C LEU A 9 -4.66 1.51 9.18
N PHE A 10 -5.77 0.85 8.88
CA PHE A 10 -6.01 -0.53 9.30
C PHE A 10 -5.90 -1.49 8.12
N TYR A 11 -4.82 -2.26 8.11
CA TYR A 11 -4.55 -3.34 7.17
C TYR A 11 -4.60 -4.69 7.92
N PRO A 12 -5.75 -5.40 7.95
CA PRO A 12 -5.90 -6.62 8.74
C PRO A 12 -4.99 -7.77 8.27
N ASP A 13 -4.59 -7.76 7.01
CA ASP A 13 -3.79 -8.81 6.37
C ASP A 13 -2.37 -8.30 6.00
N PHE A 14 -1.82 -7.40 6.80
CA PHE A 14 -0.57 -6.67 6.52
C PHE A 14 0.60 -7.60 6.13
N ASP A 15 0.79 -8.70 6.84
CA ASP A 15 1.88 -9.66 6.59
C ASP A 15 1.55 -10.70 5.53
N LYS A 16 0.26 -10.95 5.31
CA LYS A 16 -0.22 -12.02 4.46
C LYS A 16 -0.15 -11.65 2.98
N TYR A 17 -0.49 -10.41 2.63
CA TYR A 17 -0.50 -9.96 1.24
C TYR A 17 0.66 -9.01 0.93
N PRO A 18 1.25 -9.07 -0.28
CA PRO A 18 2.30 -8.15 -0.69
C PRO A 18 1.82 -6.71 -0.74
N HIS A 19 0.59 -6.53 -1.24
CA HIS A 19 -0.11 -5.26 -1.29
C HIS A 19 -1.46 -5.36 -0.56
N PRO A 20 -1.47 -5.30 0.79
CA PRO A 20 -2.68 -5.47 1.57
C PRO A 20 -3.65 -4.32 1.30
N ALA A 21 -4.94 -4.65 1.23
CA ALA A 21 -6.01 -3.67 1.08
C ALA A 21 -6.28 -2.94 2.39
N LEU A 22 -6.46 -1.62 2.31
CA LEU A 22 -6.86 -0.78 3.43
C LEU A 22 -8.31 -1.11 3.77
N LYS A 23 -8.57 -1.58 4.99
CA LYS A 23 -9.94 -1.89 5.43
C LYS A 23 -10.64 -0.65 5.96
N THR A 24 -9.98 0.12 6.83
CA THR A 24 -10.51 1.37 7.38
C THR A 24 -9.39 2.39 7.59
N SER A 25 -9.74 3.67 7.63
CA SER A 25 -8.81 4.74 7.99
C SER A 25 -9.46 5.82 8.84
N ILE A 26 -8.65 6.43 9.69
CA ILE A 26 -8.99 7.63 10.44
C ILE A 26 -7.98 8.71 10.07
N GLN A 27 -8.48 9.88 9.68
CA GLN A 27 -7.68 11.07 9.42
C GLN A 27 -8.04 12.14 10.45
N LEU A 28 -7.05 12.58 11.23
CA LEU A 28 -7.17 13.69 12.16
C LEU A 28 -6.45 14.92 11.59
N ASN A 29 -7.19 16.00 11.36
CA ASN A 29 -6.60 17.32 11.11
C ASN A 29 -6.25 17.96 12.46
N LEU A 30 -4.98 18.24 12.70
CA LEU A 30 -4.52 18.79 13.98
C LEU A 30 -4.81 20.28 14.15
N GLU A 31 -5.02 21.02 13.06
CA GLU A 31 -5.40 22.44 13.12
C GLU A 31 -6.89 22.62 13.42
N THR A 32 -7.74 21.81 12.79
CA THR A 32 -9.20 21.94 12.90
C THR A 32 -9.83 20.93 13.86
N LEU A 33 -9.03 20.01 14.41
CA LEU A 33 -9.46 18.85 15.20
C LEU A 33 -10.52 17.97 14.52
N LYS A 34 -10.66 18.10 13.19
CA LYS A 34 -11.66 17.34 12.43
C LYS A 34 -11.17 15.91 12.25
N VAL A 35 -11.99 14.96 12.66
CA VAL A 35 -11.80 13.53 12.44
C VAL A 35 -12.64 13.09 11.24
N THR A 36 -12.00 12.40 10.29
CA THR A 36 -12.68 11.76 9.15
C THR A 36 -12.42 10.26 9.22
N TYR A 37 -13.48 9.47 9.32
CA TYR A 37 -13.44 8.01 9.20
C TYR A 37 -13.81 7.59 7.79
N ARG A 38 -13.10 6.59 7.23
CA ARG A 38 -13.45 5.95 5.95
C ARG A 38 -13.40 4.44 6.12
N ASP A 39 -14.43 3.76 5.61
CA ASP A 39 -14.56 2.30 5.59
C ASP A 39 -14.55 1.82 4.14
N TYR A 40 -13.66 0.88 3.85
CA TYR A 40 -13.48 0.28 2.52
C TYR A 40 -13.80 -1.22 2.51
N SER A 41 -14.34 -1.77 3.60
CA SER A 41 -14.61 -3.21 3.75
C SER A 41 -15.53 -3.80 2.68
N THR A 42 -16.41 -2.99 2.11
CA THR A 42 -17.32 -3.36 1.00
C THR A 42 -16.86 -2.82 -0.36
N SER A 43 -15.73 -2.10 -0.40
CA SER A 43 -15.17 -1.58 -1.65
C SER A 43 -14.62 -2.74 -2.48
N LYS A 44 -15.03 -2.80 -3.75
CA LYS A 44 -14.42 -3.72 -4.71
C LYS A 44 -13.06 -3.22 -5.22
N ASN A 45 -12.76 -1.94 -5.05
CA ASN A 45 -11.52 -1.30 -5.46
C ASN A 45 -10.91 -0.48 -4.29
N PRO A 46 -10.55 -1.13 -3.18
CA PRO A 46 -10.00 -0.43 -2.02
C PRO A 46 -8.59 0.12 -2.34
N PRO A 47 -8.13 1.15 -1.60
CA PRO A 47 -6.73 1.52 -1.60
C PRO A 47 -5.86 0.36 -1.13
N ILE A 48 -4.68 0.20 -1.70
CA ILE A 48 -3.71 -0.83 -1.30
C ILE A 48 -2.40 -0.20 -0.82
N LEU A 49 -1.65 -0.93 -0.01
CA LEU A 49 -0.34 -0.50 0.45
C LEU A 49 0.77 -1.08 -0.43
N HIS A 50 1.58 -0.20 -1.02
CA HIS A 50 2.88 -0.57 -1.57
C HIS A 50 3.97 -0.35 -0.49
N ARG A 51 5.23 -0.71 -0.79
CA ARG A 51 6.38 -0.31 0.03
C ARG A 51 6.24 -0.56 1.54
N LYS A 52 5.85 -1.79 1.92
CA LYS A 52 5.62 -2.15 3.32
C LYS A 52 6.87 -1.96 4.20
N GLU A 53 8.07 -2.00 3.62
CA GLU A 53 9.33 -1.76 4.33
C GLU A 53 9.39 -0.35 4.96
N THR A 54 8.61 0.61 4.46
CA THR A 54 8.54 1.97 5.01
C THR A 54 7.64 2.10 6.25
N PHE A 55 6.89 1.04 6.59
CA PHE A 55 5.93 1.00 7.70
C PHE A 55 6.39 0.11 8.86
N VAL A 56 7.58 -0.49 8.74
CA VAL A 56 8.16 -1.37 9.75
C VAL A 56 9.60 -1.00 10.03
N VAL A 57 10.09 -1.42 11.19
CA VAL A 57 11.49 -1.25 11.60
C VAL A 57 12.38 -2.32 10.95
N PRO A 58 13.70 -2.08 10.79
CA PRO A 58 14.61 -3.04 10.13
C PRO A 58 14.72 -4.42 10.78
N ASP A 59 14.44 -4.54 12.09
CA ASP A 59 14.45 -5.81 12.84
C ASP A 59 13.12 -6.59 12.71
N TYR A 60 12.15 -6.05 11.97
CA TYR A 60 10.90 -6.74 11.71
C TYR A 60 11.12 -8.02 10.88
N THR A 61 10.50 -9.12 11.28
CA THR A 61 10.73 -10.47 10.70
C THR A 61 10.64 -10.53 9.18
N LEU A 62 9.75 -9.74 8.56
CA LEU A 62 9.55 -9.73 7.10
C LEU A 62 10.19 -8.53 6.38
N TYR A 63 10.98 -7.70 7.08
CA TYR A 63 11.56 -6.46 6.53
C TYR A 63 12.34 -6.70 5.23
N GLU A 64 13.23 -7.69 5.23
CA GLU A 64 14.05 -8.05 4.06
C GLU A 64 13.19 -8.52 2.87
N GLN A 65 12.11 -9.24 3.14
CA GLN A 65 11.19 -9.70 2.08
C GLN A 65 10.44 -8.51 1.45
N PHE A 66 10.01 -7.55 2.27
CA PHE A 66 9.34 -6.34 1.79
C PHE A 66 10.28 -5.48 0.96
N THR A 67 11.49 -5.26 1.47
CA THR A 67 12.54 -4.48 0.79
C THR A 67 12.89 -5.10 -0.55
N LYS A 68 13.14 -6.42 -0.59
CA LYS A 68 13.47 -7.13 -1.83
C LYS A 68 12.35 -7.00 -2.88
N LEU A 69 11.09 -7.17 -2.48
CA LEU A 69 9.96 -7.01 -3.39
C LEU A 69 9.91 -5.57 -3.95
N THR A 70 10.05 -4.55 -3.09
CA THR A 70 10.08 -3.16 -3.52
C THR A 70 11.21 -2.91 -4.52
N CYS A 71 12.44 -3.39 -4.26
CA CYS A 71 13.55 -3.22 -5.18
C CYS A 71 13.29 -3.84 -6.57
N ILE A 72 12.69 -5.03 -6.63
CA ILE A 72 12.36 -5.66 -7.92
C ILE A 72 11.28 -4.85 -8.64
N GLN A 73 10.25 -4.38 -7.92
CA GLN A 73 9.17 -3.59 -8.51
C GLN A 73 9.65 -2.22 -9.01
N GLU A 74 10.59 -1.59 -8.31
CA GLU A 74 11.26 -0.36 -8.77
C GLU A 74 12.11 -0.63 -10.02
N ALA A 75 12.91 -1.71 -10.02
CA ALA A 75 13.75 -2.07 -11.18
C ALA A 75 12.94 -2.37 -12.45
N LEU A 76 11.72 -2.90 -12.30
CA LEU A 76 10.79 -3.15 -13.41
C LEU A 76 9.96 -1.91 -13.80
N GLY A 77 10.08 -0.80 -13.08
CA GLY A 77 9.27 0.42 -13.32
C GLY A 77 7.79 0.27 -12.95
N LEU A 78 7.43 -0.72 -12.12
CA LEU A 78 6.05 -0.93 -11.66
C LEU A 78 5.59 0.14 -10.68
N LEU A 79 6.53 0.70 -9.91
CA LEU A 79 6.26 1.79 -8.96
C LEU A 79 6.51 3.18 -9.59
N ASP A 80 6.87 3.24 -10.87
CA ASP A 80 6.98 4.50 -11.61
C ASP A 80 5.59 5.06 -11.94
N ASN A 81 5.48 6.40 -11.94
CA ASN A 81 4.23 7.11 -12.18
C ASN A 81 3.08 6.51 -11.35
N THR A 82 3.16 6.69 -10.02
CA THR A 82 2.24 6.10 -9.03
C THR A 82 0.77 6.55 -9.15
N LYS A 83 0.45 7.41 -10.12
CA LYS A 83 -0.93 7.76 -10.46
C LYS A 83 -1.63 6.53 -11.03
N GLY A 84 -2.68 6.08 -10.35
CA GLY A 84 -3.53 4.98 -10.78
C GLY A 84 -3.28 3.67 -10.03
N ILE A 85 -2.06 3.38 -9.58
CA ILE A 85 -1.74 2.09 -8.94
C ILE A 85 -2.22 1.94 -7.49
N GLY A 86 -2.60 3.04 -6.84
CA GLY A 86 -2.93 3.04 -5.41
C GLY A 86 -4.22 2.31 -5.02
N THR A 87 -4.86 1.59 -5.94
CA THR A 87 -6.08 0.80 -5.70
C THR A 87 -5.92 -0.60 -6.28
N THR A 88 -6.66 -1.59 -5.77
CA THR A 88 -6.55 -2.98 -6.21
C THR A 88 -6.67 -3.13 -7.73
N TYR A 89 -7.66 -2.50 -8.36
CA TYR A 89 -7.87 -2.60 -9.82
C TYR A 89 -6.79 -1.87 -10.60
N GLY A 90 -6.37 -0.69 -10.15
CA GLY A 90 -5.31 0.04 -10.83
C GLY A 90 -3.96 -0.69 -10.78
N TRP A 91 -3.70 -1.40 -9.68
CA TRP A 91 -2.53 -2.27 -9.59
C TRP A 91 -2.63 -3.50 -10.48
N GLN A 92 -3.79 -4.18 -10.49
CA GLN A 92 -4.03 -5.32 -11.38
C GLN A 92 -3.84 -4.94 -12.85
N GLN A 93 -4.32 -3.76 -13.26
CA GLN A 93 -4.11 -3.25 -14.62
C GLN A 93 -2.62 -3.04 -14.91
N LYS A 94 -1.88 -2.39 -13.99
CA LYS A 94 -0.43 -2.18 -14.14
C LYS A 94 0.34 -3.49 -14.28
N GLN A 95 -0.04 -4.52 -13.52
CA GLN A 95 0.54 -5.87 -13.62
C GLN A 95 0.29 -6.49 -15.01
N GLN A 96 -0.93 -6.36 -15.53
CA GLN A 96 -1.28 -6.83 -16.87
C GLN A 96 -0.48 -6.09 -17.96
N ASP A 97 -0.37 -4.76 -17.86
CA ASP A 97 0.34 -3.93 -18.83
C ASP A 97 1.83 -4.32 -18.94
N TYR A 98 2.43 -4.79 -17.84
CA TYR A 98 3.83 -5.22 -17.77
C TYR A 98 3.98 -6.74 -17.91
N SER A 99 2.88 -7.49 -18.05
CA SER A 99 2.87 -8.96 -18.13
C SER A 99 3.60 -9.63 -16.95
N VAL A 100 3.37 -9.14 -15.74
CA VAL A 100 3.98 -9.67 -14.50
C VAL A 100 2.92 -10.18 -13.53
N GLU A 101 3.23 -11.24 -12.80
CA GLU A 101 2.41 -11.73 -11.68
C GLU A 101 3.19 -11.66 -10.38
N ILE A 102 2.51 -11.43 -9.25
CA ILE A 102 3.13 -11.49 -7.92
C ILE A 102 2.53 -12.68 -7.17
N GLN A 103 3.37 -13.66 -6.86
CA GLN A 103 3.02 -14.79 -6.00
C GLN A 103 3.79 -14.69 -4.68
N GLY A 104 3.10 -14.30 -3.61
CA GLY A 104 3.76 -13.97 -2.35
C GLY A 104 4.75 -12.81 -2.54
N TYR A 105 6.00 -12.96 -2.12
CA TYR A 105 7.04 -11.94 -2.27
C TYR A 105 7.91 -12.12 -3.53
N PHE A 106 7.42 -12.90 -4.51
CA PHE A 106 8.14 -13.20 -5.75
C PHE A 106 7.36 -12.67 -6.96
N LEU A 107 8.10 -12.15 -7.95
CA LEU A 107 7.57 -11.79 -9.27
C LEU A 107 7.81 -12.96 -10.23
N ILE A 108 6.79 -13.29 -11.02
CA ILE A 108 6.78 -14.32 -12.06
C ILE A 108 6.51 -13.65 -13.41
#